data_AF-A0A3B0XH72-F1
#
_entry.id   AF-A0A3B0XH72-F1
#
_cell.length_a   1.000
_cell.length_b   1.000
_cell.length_c   1.000
_cell.angle_alpha   90.00
_cell.angle_beta   90.00
_cell.angle_gamma   90.00
#
_symmetry.space_group_name_H-M   'P 1'
#
loop_
_entity.id
_entity.type
_entity.pdbx_description
1 polymer ?
#
loop_
_entity_poly.entity_id
_entity_poly.type
_entity_poly.pdbx_seq_one_letter_code
_entity_poly.pdbx_strand_id
1 'polypeptide(L)'
;MAKIEKIAIIAYGDGGELGDFKVFADSLKKTPSKKYTKVLVQYVNRDTDFFKLIESVNHAKEKVAELHVFSHSIGAGIFLGYKDDSISRDRGRLIARKNKIDKKVTYNEAVATEIGAIQTDDFKVGAFVTKRSDYQKKFSSDAFIKIWGCNSGVSRWVYSDGGLIDPKDTSEVYYWRAFNERNTPKPSIAEAMAVFFNRKVYGASSGSSIEVYHKKRWKSSQKYKKQIGHWPSGRLPHRLVPDIGDYNEYLP
;
A
#
# COMPACT_ATOMS: atom_id res chain seq x y z
N MET A 1 -35.57 -11.27 -5.72
CA MET A 1 -34.16 -11.43 -5.30
C MET A 1 -33.90 -10.47 -4.14
N ALA A 2 -33.18 -10.89 -3.10
CA ALA A 2 -32.81 -9.97 -2.02
C ALA A 2 -31.92 -8.83 -2.58
N LYS A 3 -32.12 -7.61 -2.08
CA LYS A 3 -31.31 -6.45 -2.48
C LYS A 3 -29.87 -6.67 -2.04
N ILE A 4 -28.92 -6.59 -2.98
CA ILE A 4 -27.48 -6.67 -2.68
C ILE A 4 -27.08 -5.41 -1.91
N GLU A 5 -26.50 -5.60 -0.73
CA GLU A 5 -26.00 -4.53 0.13
C GLU A 5 -24.67 -3.98 -0.42
N LYS A 6 -24.52 -2.66 -0.46
CA LYS A 6 -23.23 -2.00 -0.75
C LYS A 6 -22.50 -1.73 0.55
N ILE A 7 -21.22 -2.09 0.62
CA ILE A 7 -20.39 -1.95 1.82
C ILE A 7 -19.13 -1.14 1.52
N ALA A 8 -18.50 -0.60 2.56
CA ALA A 8 -17.16 -0.03 2.47
C ALA A 8 -16.15 -0.88 3.26
N ILE A 9 -14.92 -0.96 2.76
CA ILE A 9 -13.78 -1.60 3.44
C ILE A 9 -12.69 -0.55 3.63
N ILE A 10 -12.13 -0.52 4.83
CA ILE A 10 -10.98 0.30 5.21
C ILE A 10 -9.91 -0.65 5.76
N ALA A 11 -8.91 -0.94 4.93
CA ALA A 11 -7.74 -1.70 5.29
C ALA A 11 -6.62 -0.75 5.73
N TYR A 12 -5.92 -1.07 6.83
CA TYR A 12 -4.75 -0.32 7.25
C TYR A 12 -3.62 -1.26 7.70
N GLY A 13 -2.39 -0.93 7.32
CA GLY A 13 -1.18 -1.63 7.76
C GLY A 13 -0.41 -0.85 8.82
N ASP A 14 0.84 -1.25 9.03
CA ASP A 14 1.77 -0.56 9.89
C ASP A 14 2.21 0.78 9.28
N GLY A 15 2.10 1.86 10.06
CA GLY A 15 2.54 3.19 9.64
C GLY A 15 3.98 3.53 10.01
N GLY A 16 4.63 2.76 10.87
CA GLY A 16 6.00 3.00 11.30
C GLY A 16 6.21 4.43 11.83
N GLU A 17 7.19 5.14 11.28
CA GLU A 17 7.44 6.54 11.61
C GLU A 17 6.36 7.53 11.12
N LEU A 18 5.45 7.10 10.23
CA LEU A 18 4.37 7.93 9.71
C LEU A 18 3.16 7.99 10.66
N GLY A 19 3.20 7.25 11.76
CA GLY A 19 2.18 7.26 12.82
C GLY A 19 1.25 6.04 12.79
N ASP A 20 0.23 6.07 13.63
CA ASP A 20 -0.76 4.99 13.73
C ASP A 20 -1.87 5.16 12.69
N PHE A 21 -1.86 4.30 11.66
CA PHE A 21 -2.88 4.32 10.61
C PHE A 21 -4.28 3.95 11.09
N LYS A 22 -4.43 3.32 12.26
CA LYS A 22 -5.74 3.06 12.86
C LYS A 22 -6.50 4.36 13.13
N VAL A 23 -5.81 5.38 13.63
CA VAL A 23 -6.41 6.70 13.91
C VAL A 23 -7.04 7.29 12.64
N PHE A 24 -6.38 7.12 11.49
CA PHE A 24 -6.90 7.61 10.21
C PHE A 24 -8.06 6.76 9.71
N ALA A 25 -7.95 5.43 9.82
CA ALA A 25 -9.01 4.51 9.44
C ALA A 25 -10.30 4.79 10.24
N ASP A 26 -10.19 4.98 11.55
CA ASP A 26 -11.31 5.33 12.43
C ASP A 26 -11.91 6.70 12.11
N SER A 27 -11.07 7.67 11.76
CA SER A 27 -11.54 9.00 11.32
C SER A 27 -12.31 8.91 10.00
N LEU A 28 -11.76 8.19 9.01
CA LEU A 28 -12.38 8.03 7.70
C LEU A 28 -13.72 7.31 7.81
N LYS A 29 -13.84 6.27 8.65
CA LYS A 29 -15.04 5.46 8.87
C LYS A 29 -16.32 6.30 9.03
N LYS A 30 -16.23 7.46 9.67
CA LYS A 30 -17.38 8.36 9.91
C LYS A 30 -18.10 8.78 8.64
N THR A 31 -17.40 8.91 7.52
CA THR A 31 -18.00 9.34 6.24
C THR A 31 -18.72 8.17 5.54
N PRO A 32 -18.09 7.01 5.28
CA PRO A 32 -18.78 5.86 4.70
C PRO A 32 -19.93 5.34 5.58
N SER A 33 -19.85 5.44 6.91
CA SER A 33 -20.94 5.02 7.81
C SER A 33 -22.24 5.81 7.66
N LYS A 34 -22.21 6.99 7.02
CA LYS A 34 -23.43 7.73 6.66
C LYS A 34 -24.08 7.22 5.36
N LYS A 35 -23.32 6.50 4.53
CA LYS A 35 -23.70 6.06 3.19
C LYS A 35 -24.00 4.56 3.12
N TYR A 36 -23.32 3.76 3.94
CA TYR A 36 -23.37 2.31 3.94
C TYR A 36 -23.79 1.75 5.29
N THR A 37 -24.60 0.70 5.25
CA THR A 37 -25.05 -0.05 6.43
C THR A 37 -23.92 -0.84 7.09
N LYS A 38 -22.88 -1.18 6.32
CA LYS A 38 -21.71 -1.92 6.79
C LYS A 38 -20.41 -1.26 6.32
N VAL A 39 -19.52 -0.99 7.28
CA VAL A 39 -18.16 -0.50 7.05
C VAL A 39 -17.19 -1.40 7.81
N LEU A 40 -16.39 -2.17 7.08
CA LEU A 40 -15.35 -3.03 7.65
C LEU A 40 -14.07 -2.22 7.83
N VAL A 41 -13.51 -2.20 9.04
CA VAL A 41 -12.24 -1.54 9.33
C VAL A 41 -11.31 -2.58 9.91
N GLN A 42 -10.21 -2.88 9.21
CA GLN A 42 -9.38 -4.03 9.54
C GLN A 42 -7.89 -3.69 9.41
N TYR A 43 -7.14 -4.06 10.45
CA TYR A 43 -5.69 -4.10 10.40
C TYR A 43 -5.24 -5.29 9.55
N VAL A 44 -4.38 -5.04 8.57
CA VAL A 44 -3.79 -6.04 7.67
C VAL A 44 -2.32 -5.70 7.46
N ASN A 45 -1.40 -6.54 7.95
CA ASN A 45 0.05 -6.35 7.80
C ASN A 45 0.73 -7.46 6.98
N ARG A 46 -0.07 -8.36 6.40
CA ARG A 46 0.35 -9.39 5.45
C ARG A 46 -0.47 -9.29 4.19
N ASP A 47 0.14 -9.59 3.04
CA ASP A 47 -0.52 -9.63 1.74
C ASP A 47 -1.72 -10.59 1.74
N THR A 48 -1.55 -11.78 2.31
CA THR A 48 -2.60 -12.80 2.39
C THR A 48 -3.81 -12.32 3.20
N ASP A 49 -3.60 -11.56 4.27
CA ASP A 49 -4.69 -11.05 5.11
C ASP A 49 -5.47 -9.93 4.42
N PHE A 50 -4.80 -9.11 3.60
CA PHE A 50 -5.47 -8.14 2.73
C PHE A 50 -6.41 -8.83 1.74
N PHE A 51 -5.96 -9.90 1.07
CA PHE A 51 -6.83 -10.63 0.15
C PHE A 51 -7.91 -11.44 0.87
N LYS A 52 -7.63 -12.06 2.02
CA LYS A 52 -8.66 -12.74 2.85
C LYS A 52 -9.77 -11.78 3.26
N LEU A 53 -9.45 -10.51 3.56
CA LEU A 53 -10.45 -9.49 3.86
C LEU A 53 -11.42 -9.30 2.67
N ILE A 54 -10.91 -9.25 1.44
CA ILE A 54 -11.74 -9.18 0.22
C ILE A 54 -12.52 -10.50 0.02
N GLU A 55 -11.91 -11.65 0.28
CA GLU A 55 -12.55 -12.97 0.16
C GLU A 55 -13.74 -13.13 1.10
N SER A 56 -13.67 -12.53 2.29
CA SER A 56 -14.72 -12.57 3.32
C SER A 56 -16.07 -11.96 2.88
N VAL A 57 -16.08 -11.16 1.80
CA VAL A 57 -17.30 -10.54 1.28
C VAL A 57 -18.18 -11.60 0.64
N ASN A 58 -19.39 -11.81 1.19
CA ASN A 58 -20.36 -12.71 0.58
C ASN A 58 -21.03 -12.05 -0.64
N HIS A 59 -20.46 -12.24 -1.83
CA HIS A 59 -20.92 -11.59 -3.06
C HIS A 59 -22.38 -11.86 -3.45
N ALA A 60 -23.02 -12.88 -2.89
CA ALA A 60 -24.45 -13.15 -3.07
C ALA A 60 -25.34 -12.19 -2.25
N LYS A 61 -24.78 -11.52 -1.24
CA LYS A 61 -25.49 -10.63 -0.31
C LYS A 61 -24.91 -9.22 -0.28
N GLU A 62 -23.60 -9.08 -0.48
CA GLU A 62 -22.84 -7.85 -0.27
C GLU A 62 -21.91 -7.57 -1.45
N LYS A 63 -21.67 -6.30 -1.76
CA LYS A 63 -20.64 -5.86 -2.69
C LYS A 63 -19.86 -4.67 -2.15
N VAL A 64 -18.55 -4.68 -2.32
CA VAL A 64 -17.66 -3.57 -1.98
C VAL A 64 -17.91 -2.42 -2.94
N ALA A 65 -18.34 -1.29 -2.42
CA ALA A 65 -18.51 -0.05 -3.17
C ALA A 65 -17.30 0.90 -2.99
N GLU A 66 -16.62 0.83 -1.84
CA GLU A 66 -15.42 1.62 -1.56
C GLU A 66 -14.39 0.74 -0.85
N LEU A 67 -13.15 0.74 -1.35
CA LEU A 67 -12.00 0.15 -0.65
C LEU A 67 -10.95 1.22 -0.41
N HIS A 68 -10.60 1.44 0.85
CA HIS A 68 -9.55 2.35 1.27
C HIS A 68 -8.37 1.57 1.83
N VAL A 69 -7.15 1.92 1.41
CA VAL A 69 -5.92 1.24 1.84
C VAL A 69 -4.95 2.24 2.43
N PHE A 70 -4.75 2.19 3.75
CA PHE A 70 -3.74 2.97 4.46
C PHE A 70 -2.48 2.13 4.64
N SER A 71 -1.42 2.49 3.92
CA SER A 71 -0.16 1.74 3.93
C SER A 71 1.00 2.68 3.62
N HIS A 72 2.22 2.25 3.94
CA HIS A 72 3.37 2.81 3.24
C HIS A 72 3.26 2.37 1.77
N SER A 73 3.57 3.24 0.83
CA SER A 73 3.57 2.89 -0.60
C SER A 73 4.78 3.50 -1.26
N ILE A 74 5.25 2.84 -2.31
CA ILE A 74 6.31 3.33 -3.18
C ILE A 74 5.98 2.88 -4.58
N GLY A 75 5.54 3.80 -5.45
CA GLY A 75 5.33 3.58 -6.88
C GLY A 75 4.69 2.23 -7.23
N ALA A 76 5.54 1.22 -7.42
CA ALA A 76 5.21 -0.16 -7.79
C ALA A 76 4.77 -1.12 -6.65
N GLY A 77 4.51 -0.63 -5.42
CA GLY A 77 4.04 -1.51 -4.34
C GLY A 77 3.40 -0.77 -3.16
N ILE A 78 2.55 -1.51 -2.43
CA ILE A 78 2.07 -1.15 -1.09
C ILE A 78 2.75 -2.05 -0.05
N PHE A 79 3.14 -1.48 1.08
CA PHE A 79 3.88 -2.13 2.16
C PHE A 79 3.02 -2.04 3.43
N LEU A 80 2.21 -3.07 3.63
CA LEU A 80 1.29 -3.25 4.74
C LEU A 80 2.03 -3.59 6.04
N GLY A 81 3.10 -4.38 5.98
CA GLY A 81 3.97 -4.72 7.11
C GLY A 81 5.19 -3.79 7.24
N TYR A 82 5.03 -2.51 6.92
CA TYR A 82 6.14 -1.56 6.97
C TYR A 82 6.66 -1.40 8.41
N LYS A 83 7.97 -1.59 8.61
CA LYS A 83 8.63 -1.66 9.94
C LYS A 83 8.24 -2.88 10.80
N ASP A 84 7.65 -3.91 10.21
CA ASP A 84 7.46 -5.19 10.91
C ASP A 84 8.84 -5.82 11.24
N ASP A 85 9.09 -6.07 12.54
CA ASP A 85 10.36 -6.61 13.03
C ASP A 85 10.69 -7.99 12.45
N SER A 86 9.68 -8.82 12.18
CA SER A 86 9.91 -10.15 11.61
C SER A 86 10.39 -10.05 10.17
N ILE A 87 9.74 -9.21 9.36
CA ILE A 87 10.14 -8.94 7.96
C ILE A 87 11.54 -8.32 7.94
N SER A 88 11.83 -7.36 8.81
CA SER A 88 13.14 -6.72 8.88
C SER A 88 14.25 -7.70 9.25
N ARG A 89 14.03 -8.60 10.22
CA ARG A 89 15.01 -9.63 10.60
C ARG A 89 15.24 -10.64 9.48
N ASP A 90 14.18 -11.09 8.81
CA ASP A 90 14.31 -12.08 7.74
C ASP A 90 15.02 -11.50 6.52
N ARG A 91 14.74 -10.23 6.19
CA ARG A 91 15.52 -9.46 5.21
C ARG A 91 17.01 -9.42 5.57
N GLY A 92 17.34 -9.02 6.79
CA GLY A 92 18.73 -8.95 7.25
C GLY A 92 19.45 -10.31 7.17
N ARG A 93 18.77 -11.40 7.56
CA ARG A 93 19.29 -12.77 7.45
C ARG A 93 19.53 -13.20 6.01
N LEU A 94 18.59 -12.91 5.11
CA LEU A 94 18.71 -13.23 3.70
C LEU A 94 19.92 -12.53 3.08
N ILE A 95 20.06 -11.23 3.31
CA ILE A 95 21.20 -10.43 2.83
C ILE A 95 22.51 -10.98 3.39
N ALA A 96 22.62 -11.17 4.71
CA ALA A 96 23.85 -11.68 5.33
C ALA A 96 24.27 -13.05 4.78
N ARG A 97 23.30 -13.96 4.57
CA ARG A 97 23.54 -15.28 3.98
C ARG A 97 24.07 -15.18 2.55
N LYS A 98 23.52 -14.25 1.77
CA LYS A 98 23.88 -14.02 0.36
C LYS A 98 25.28 -13.41 0.22
N ASN A 99 25.61 -12.45 1.07
CA ASN A 99 26.93 -11.82 1.11
C ASN A 99 28.03 -12.83 1.47
N LYS A 100 27.75 -13.73 2.41
CA LYS A 100 28.70 -14.78 2.83
C LYS A 100 29.15 -15.70 1.69
N ILE A 101 28.31 -15.86 0.66
CA ILE A 101 28.59 -16.72 -0.50
C ILE A 101 28.79 -15.93 -1.79
N ASP A 102 28.99 -14.61 -1.69
CA ASP A 102 29.16 -13.69 -2.82
C ASP A 102 28.06 -13.84 -3.90
N LYS A 103 26.80 -13.94 -3.46
CA LYS A 103 25.64 -14.01 -4.36
C LYS A 103 24.68 -12.85 -4.09
N LYS A 104 23.99 -12.44 -5.14
CA LYS A 104 22.91 -11.46 -5.07
C LYS A 104 21.60 -12.08 -4.58
N VAL A 105 20.78 -11.25 -3.93
CA VAL A 105 19.37 -11.56 -3.67
C VAL A 105 18.62 -11.52 -5.00
N THR A 106 17.86 -12.56 -5.30
CA THR A 106 17.02 -12.62 -6.50
C THR A 106 15.63 -12.03 -6.25
N TYR A 107 14.91 -11.66 -7.32
CA TYR A 107 13.52 -11.21 -7.24
C TYR A 107 12.63 -12.12 -6.37
N ASN A 108 12.66 -13.43 -6.62
CA ASN A 108 11.79 -14.37 -5.91
C ASN A 108 12.09 -14.43 -4.41
N GLU A 109 13.37 -14.29 -4.03
CA GLU A 109 13.78 -14.28 -2.63
C GLU A 109 13.36 -12.99 -1.93
N ALA A 110 13.46 -11.85 -2.63
CA ALA A 110 13.00 -10.57 -2.10
C ALA A 110 11.48 -10.56 -1.90
N VAL A 111 10.70 -11.02 -2.90
CA VAL A 111 9.23 -11.13 -2.78
C VAL A 111 8.83 -12.08 -1.65
N ALA A 112 9.47 -13.25 -1.55
CA ALA A 112 9.19 -14.21 -0.48
C ALA A 112 9.53 -13.68 0.92
N THR A 113 10.39 -12.66 1.02
CA THR A 113 10.75 -12.02 2.28
C THR A 113 9.81 -10.86 2.62
N GLU A 114 9.39 -10.07 1.63
CA GLU A 114 8.42 -8.97 1.80
C GLU A 114 6.97 -9.46 1.86
N ILE A 115 6.66 -10.43 2.73
CA ILE A 115 5.30 -10.98 2.91
C ILE A 115 4.26 -9.95 3.41
N GLY A 116 4.72 -8.77 3.80
CA GLY A 116 3.89 -7.61 4.12
C GLY A 116 3.70 -6.64 2.95
N ALA A 117 4.13 -6.98 1.74
CA ALA A 117 4.02 -6.12 0.57
C ALA A 117 3.13 -6.74 -0.51
N ILE A 118 2.41 -5.89 -1.24
CA ILE A 118 1.72 -6.24 -2.48
C ILE A 118 2.33 -5.40 -3.58
N GLN A 119 2.91 -6.06 -4.57
CA GLN A 119 3.67 -5.46 -5.67
C GLN A 119 2.87 -5.53 -6.97
N THR A 120 3.22 -4.68 -7.93
CA THR A 120 2.54 -4.68 -9.25
C THR A 120 2.59 -6.03 -9.95
N ASP A 121 3.62 -6.82 -9.69
CA ASP A 121 3.86 -8.10 -10.34
C ASP A 121 2.99 -9.22 -9.77
N ASP A 122 2.54 -9.08 -8.52
CA ASP A 122 1.62 -10.03 -7.87
C ASP A 122 0.27 -10.09 -8.61
N PHE A 123 -0.05 -9.05 -9.37
CA PHE A 123 -1.23 -8.99 -10.23
C PHE A 123 -1.04 -9.60 -11.63
N LYS A 124 0.18 -10.04 -11.96
CA LYS A 124 0.53 -10.63 -13.27
C LYS A 124 0.89 -12.11 -13.19
N VAL A 125 1.30 -12.61 -12.03
CA VAL A 125 1.70 -14.01 -11.84
C VAL A 125 1.20 -14.56 -10.49
N GLY A 126 1.14 -15.88 -10.37
CA GLY A 126 0.86 -16.56 -9.10
C GLY A 126 -0.62 -16.68 -8.74
N ALA A 127 -0.89 -16.89 -7.44
CA ALA A 127 -2.19 -17.31 -6.93
C ALA A 127 -3.28 -16.22 -7.02
N PHE A 128 -2.91 -14.94 -7.09
CA PHE A 128 -3.90 -13.86 -7.18
C PHE A 128 -4.51 -13.76 -8.58
N VAL A 129 -3.73 -14.02 -9.63
CA VAL A 129 -4.22 -13.99 -11.01
C VAL A 129 -5.33 -15.01 -11.24
N THR A 130 -5.20 -16.22 -10.69
CA THR A 130 -6.22 -17.27 -10.83
C THR A 130 -7.52 -16.90 -10.12
N LYS A 131 -7.46 -16.10 -9.05
CA LYS A 131 -8.62 -15.59 -8.30
C LYS A 131 -9.15 -14.25 -8.80
N ARG A 132 -8.56 -13.65 -9.84
CA ARG A 132 -8.91 -12.31 -10.34
C ARG A 132 -10.42 -12.14 -10.57
N SER A 133 -11.06 -13.08 -11.28
CA SER A 133 -12.51 -13.00 -11.56
C SER A 133 -13.34 -13.00 -10.28
N ASP A 134 -12.94 -13.80 -9.29
CA ASP A 134 -13.68 -13.92 -8.03
C ASP A 134 -13.54 -12.65 -7.19
N TYR A 135 -12.35 -12.04 -7.17
CA TYR A 135 -12.16 -10.72 -6.56
C TYR A 135 -12.98 -9.64 -7.25
N GLN A 136 -12.97 -9.58 -8.59
CA GLN A 136 -13.75 -8.61 -9.36
C GLN A 136 -15.26 -8.69 -9.08
N LYS A 137 -15.79 -9.90 -8.85
CA LYS A 137 -17.22 -10.11 -8.49
C LYS A 137 -17.58 -9.56 -7.10
N LYS A 138 -16.61 -9.40 -6.19
CA LYS A 138 -16.84 -8.84 -4.85
C LYS A 138 -17.15 -7.34 -4.88
N PHE A 139 -16.77 -6.62 -5.95
CA PHE A 139 -16.96 -5.17 -6.06
C PHE A 139 -18.24 -4.83 -6.83
N SER A 140 -18.93 -3.76 -6.45
CA SER A 140 -19.99 -3.17 -7.28
C SER A 140 -19.38 -2.57 -8.56
N SER A 141 -20.14 -2.49 -9.65
CA SER A 141 -19.61 -1.99 -10.93
C SER A 141 -19.14 -0.53 -10.88
N ASP A 142 -19.74 0.25 -9.98
CA ASP A 142 -19.40 1.65 -9.69
C ASP A 142 -18.39 1.81 -8.55
N ALA A 143 -17.79 0.72 -8.06
CA ALA A 143 -16.87 0.78 -6.95
C ALA A 143 -15.58 1.51 -7.30
N PHE A 144 -14.96 2.11 -6.29
CA PHE A 144 -13.60 2.65 -6.39
C PHE A 144 -12.69 2.15 -5.27
N ILE A 145 -11.40 2.22 -5.52
CA ILE A 145 -10.33 1.94 -4.57
C ILE A 145 -9.51 3.21 -4.37
N LYS A 146 -9.11 3.53 -3.13
CA LYS A 146 -8.22 4.66 -2.84
C LYS A 146 -7.05 4.21 -1.96
N ILE A 147 -5.84 4.41 -2.46
CA ILE A 147 -4.59 4.09 -1.77
C ILE A 147 -4.04 5.38 -1.17
N TRP A 148 -3.94 5.42 0.16
CA TRP A 148 -3.50 6.60 0.91
C TRP A 148 -1.98 6.70 1.05
N GLY A 149 -1.24 5.65 0.68
CA GLY A 149 0.21 5.62 0.78
C GLY A 149 0.90 6.52 -0.23
N CYS A 150 2.01 7.11 0.20
CA CYS A 150 2.83 8.03 -0.59
C CYS A 150 3.21 7.43 -1.93
N ASN A 151 3.21 8.21 -3.00
CA ASN A 151 3.70 7.80 -4.32
C ASN A 151 3.00 6.57 -4.93
N SER A 152 1.87 6.10 -4.38
CA SER A 152 1.11 4.94 -4.91
C SER A 152 0.57 5.16 -6.33
N GLY A 153 0.50 6.42 -6.78
CA GLY A 153 0.19 6.80 -8.16
C GLY A 153 1.41 7.15 -9.03
N VAL A 154 2.63 6.80 -8.63
CA VAL A 154 3.84 7.10 -9.43
C VAL A 154 4.22 5.90 -10.29
N SER A 155 4.04 6.02 -11.61
CA SER A 155 4.45 5.00 -12.59
C SER A 155 5.96 5.11 -12.92
N ARG A 156 6.49 4.09 -13.60
CA ARG A 156 7.91 3.93 -13.97
C ARG A 156 8.85 3.97 -12.75
N TRP A 157 8.36 3.48 -11.61
CA TRP A 157 9.16 3.41 -10.39
C TRP A 157 10.34 2.47 -10.60
N VAL A 158 11.53 2.95 -10.23
CA VAL A 158 12.75 2.15 -10.19
C VAL A 158 13.16 2.04 -8.73
N TYR A 159 13.19 0.83 -8.21
CA TYR A 159 13.76 0.58 -6.89
C TYR A 159 15.25 0.87 -6.96
N SER A 160 15.65 2.05 -6.48
CA SER A 160 17.03 2.49 -6.51
C SER A 160 17.71 2.25 -5.18
N ASP A 161 19.02 2.28 -5.25
CA ASP A 161 19.95 2.04 -4.18
C ASP A 161 20.63 3.37 -3.75
N GLY A 162 19.95 4.49 -3.99
CA GLY A 162 20.56 5.82 -3.83
C GLY A 162 21.55 6.21 -4.94
N GLY A 163 21.68 5.43 -6.01
CA GLY A 163 22.44 5.80 -7.22
C GLY A 163 23.79 5.09 -7.40
N LEU A 164 24.10 4.06 -6.62
CA LEU A 164 25.38 3.33 -6.64
C LEU A 164 25.34 2.11 -7.58
N ILE A 165 25.55 2.28 -8.88
CA ILE A 165 25.57 1.13 -9.80
C ILE A 165 26.90 0.38 -9.68
N ASP A 166 27.04 -0.45 -8.63
CA ASP A 166 28.10 -1.46 -8.52
C ASP A 166 27.52 -2.85 -8.87
N PRO A 167 27.99 -3.48 -9.98
CA PRO A 167 27.53 -4.81 -10.39
C PRO A 167 27.94 -5.93 -9.42
N LYS A 168 28.82 -5.68 -8.44
CA LYS A 168 29.21 -6.64 -7.40
C LYS A 168 28.57 -6.35 -6.04
N ASP A 169 27.75 -5.30 -5.92
CA ASP A 169 27.10 -4.99 -4.66
C ASP A 169 26.09 -6.07 -4.27
N THR A 170 26.24 -6.59 -3.05
CA THR A 170 25.36 -7.58 -2.42
C THR A 170 24.66 -7.01 -1.19
N SER A 171 24.86 -5.73 -0.87
CA SER A 171 24.33 -5.05 0.32
C SER A 171 22.79 -4.99 0.39
N GLU A 172 22.26 -4.49 1.52
CA GLU A 172 20.84 -4.14 1.66
C GLU A 172 20.37 -3.17 0.57
N VAL A 173 21.28 -2.37 0.04
CA VAL A 173 20.99 -1.39 -0.98
C VAL A 173 20.71 -2.10 -2.32
N TYR A 174 21.42 -3.20 -2.61
CA TYR A 174 21.12 -4.09 -3.75
C TYR A 174 19.79 -4.87 -3.57
N TYR A 175 19.41 -5.24 -2.34
CA TYR A 175 18.18 -6.01 -2.08
C TYR A 175 16.95 -5.42 -2.78
N TRP A 176 16.77 -4.10 -2.70
CA TRP A 176 15.63 -3.41 -3.32
C TRP A 176 15.66 -3.46 -4.84
N ARG A 177 16.84 -3.50 -5.47
CA ARG A 177 16.97 -3.59 -6.92
C ARG A 177 16.46 -4.91 -7.48
N ALA A 178 16.43 -5.98 -6.68
CA ALA A 178 15.87 -7.26 -7.09
C ALA A 178 14.43 -7.11 -7.60
N PHE A 179 13.65 -6.15 -7.07
CA PHE A 179 12.30 -5.87 -7.55
C PHE A 179 12.24 -5.33 -8.98
N ASN A 180 13.32 -4.78 -9.53
CA ASN A 180 13.37 -4.31 -10.92
C ASN A 180 13.65 -5.43 -11.95
N GLU A 181 13.98 -6.65 -11.51
CA GLU A 181 14.33 -7.76 -12.42
C GLU A 181 13.15 -8.22 -13.29
N ARG A 182 11.92 -7.81 -12.96
CA ARG A 182 10.70 -8.20 -13.69
C ARG A 182 9.84 -6.99 -14.02
N ASN A 183 9.12 -7.07 -15.15
CA ASN A 183 8.06 -6.14 -15.51
C ASN A 183 8.46 -4.65 -15.41
N THR A 184 9.67 -4.35 -15.91
CA THR A 184 10.22 -2.99 -15.97
C THR A 184 9.99 -2.43 -17.39
N PRO A 185 9.48 -1.19 -17.56
CA PRO A 185 9.14 -0.22 -16.51
C PRO A 185 7.90 -0.64 -15.69
N LYS A 186 7.94 -0.39 -14.38
CA LYS A 186 6.84 -0.71 -13.48
C LYS A 186 5.64 0.22 -13.72
N PRO A 187 4.39 -0.27 -13.80
CA PRO A 187 3.23 0.60 -13.61
C PRO A 187 3.20 1.13 -12.17
N SER A 188 2.34 2.09 -11.88
CA SER A 188 2.06 2.40 -10.48
C SER A 188 1.24 1.26 -9.85
N ILE A 189 1.28 1.12 -8.53
CA ILE A 189 0.47 0.12 -7.82
C ILE A 189 -1.02 0.43 -7.96
N ALA A 190 -1.39 1.71 -8.03
CA ALA A 190 -2.75 2.14 -8.32
C ALA A 190 -3.21 1.68 -9.71
N GLU A 191 -2.38 1.86 -10.73
CA GLU A 191 -2.61 1.40 -12.11
C GLU A 191 -2.76 -0.12 -12.17
N ALA A 192 -1.87 -0.87 -11.52
CA ALA A 192 -1.94 -2.34 -11.50
C ALA A 192 -3.20 -2.85 -10.79
N MET A 193 -3.59 -2.22 -9.66
CA MET A 193 -4.86 -2.54 -8.99
C MET A 193 -6.07 -2.21 -9.85
N ALA A 194 -6.02 -1.14 -10.66
CA ALA A 194 -7.16 -0.72 -11.49
C ALA A 194 -7.50 -1.79 -12.52
N VAL A 195 -6.48 -2.26 -13.23
CA VAL A 195 -6.58 -3.35 -14.20
C VAL A 195 -6.98 -4.66 -13.52
N PHE A 196 -6.36 -5.00 -12.39
CA PHE A 196 -6.62 -6.27 -11.70
C PHE A 196 -8.05 -6.38 -11.17
N PHE A 197 -8.51 -5.37 -10.41
CA PHE A 197 -9.86 -5.35 -9.85
C PHE A 197 -10.91 -4.93 -10.88
N ASN A 198 -10.50 -4.48 -12.07
CA ASN A 198 -11.37 -3.88 -13.08
C ASN A 198 -12.23 -2.76 -12.45
N ARG A 199 -11.61 -1.91 -11.62
CA ARG A 199 -12.25 -0.80 -10.92
C ARG A 199 -11.39 0.45 -10.99
N LYS A 200 -12.03 1.60 -10.82
CA LYS A 200 -11.34 2.88 -10.69
C LYS A 200 -10.47 2.87 -9.43
N VAL A 201 -9.20 3.27 -9.54
CA VAL A 201 -8.28 3.37 -8.40
C VAL A 201 -7.65 4.76 -8.34
N TYR A 202 -7.58 5.31 -7.14
CA TYR A 202 -6.89 6.56 -6.83
C TYR A 202 -5.59 6.27 -6.08
N GLY A 203 -4.46 6.73 -6.61
CA GLY A 203 -3.14 6.63 -5.97
C GLY A 203 -2.55 8.01 -5.68
N ALA A 204 -2.04 8.23 -4.46
CA ALA A 204 -1.40 9.48 -4.10
C ALA A 204 -0.09 9.67 -4.90
N SER A 205 0.14 10.85 -5.46
CA SER A 205 1.39 11.19 -6.16
C SER A 205 2.49 11.69 -5.22
N SER A 206 2.16 12.05 -3.97
CA SER A 206 3.13 12.45 -2.94
C SER A 206 2.62 12.22 -1.49
N GLY A 207 3.48 12.43 -0.49
CA GLY A 207 3.14 12.34 0.96
C GLY A 207 2.52 13.59 1.58
N SER A 208 1.99 14.52 0.77
CA SER A 208 1.39 15.78 1.25
C SER A 208 0.07 15.62 1.99
N SER A 209 -0.57 14.45 1.89
CA SER A 209 -1.89 14.16 2.44
C SER A 209 -1.91 13.97 3.96
N ILE A 210 -0.75 13.81 4.62
CA ILE A 210 -0.69 13.74 6.10
C ILE A 210 -0.48 15.14 6.64
N GLU A 211 -1.33 15.57 7.56
CA GLU A 211 -1.12 16.76 8.39
C GLU A 211 -0.77 16.39 9.83
N VAL A 212 0.04 17.23 10.45
CA VAL A 212 0.42 17.17 11.86
C VAL A 212 -0.04 18.44 12.57
N TYR A 213 -0.62 18.28 13.75
CA TYR A 213 -1.01 19.39 14.61
C TYR A 213 0.21 19.90 15.37
N HIS A 214 0.73 21.04 14.95
CA HIS A 214 1.93 21.64 15.53
C HIS A 214 1.73 23.15 15.76
N LYS A 215 2.05 23.63 16.96
CA LYS A 215 1.86 25.02 17.40
C LYS A 215 0.43 25.51 17.14
N LYS A 216 -0.56 24.74 17.62
CA LYS A 216 -2.00 25.01 17.51
C LYS A 216 -2.55 25.11 16.08
N ARG A 217 -1.82 24.62 15.07
CA ARG A 217 -2.26 24.61 13.66
C ARG A 217 -1.98 23.26 13.02
N TRP A 218 -2.89 22.82 12.16
CA TRP A 218 -2.63 21.71 11.26
C TRP A 218 -1.73 22.17 10.10
N LYS A 219 -0.74 21.34 9.75
CA LYS A 219 0.20 21.59 8.65
C LYS A 219 0.54 20.26 8.01
N SER A 220 0.75 20.21 6.69
CA SER A 220 1.23 18.99 6.05
C SER A 220 2.56 18.52 6.65
N SER A 221 2.80 17.21 6.70
CA SER A 221 4.05 16.60 7.18
C SER A 221 5.25 17.13 6.40
N GLN A 222 5.07 17.46 5.12
CA GLN A 222 6.09 18.10 4.29
C GLN A 222 6.40 19.54 4.77
N LYS A 223 5.38 20.34 5.07
CA LYS A 223 5.54 21.69 5.61
C LYS A 223 6.17 21.66 7.00
N TYR A 224 5.80 20.69 7.82
CA TYR A 224 6.45 20.44 9.12
C TYR A 224 7.93 20.12 8.94
N LYS A 225 8.29 19.15 8.09
CA LYS A 225 9.68 18.78 7.83
C LYS A 225 10.53 19.95 7.36
N LYS A 226 10.03 20.74 6.40
CA LYS A 226 10.72 21.95 5.92
C LYS A 226 10.97 22.97 7.03
N GLN A 227 10.05 23.08 7.99
CA GLN A 227 10.17 24.05 9.10
C GLN A 227 11.08 23.56 10.23
N ILE A 228 11.04 22.26 10.56
CA ILE A 228 11.65 21.71 11.78
C ILE A 228 12.95 20.94 11.48
N GLY A 229 13.16 20.53 10.24
CA GLY A 229 14.35 19.77 9.80
C GLY A 229 14.20 18.26 9.91
N HIS A 230 13.11 17.76 10.49
CA HIS A 230 12.83 16.32 10.59
C HIS A 230 11.33 16.02 10.41
N TRP A 231 11.01 14.75 10.11
CA TRP A 231 9.62 14.28 10.05
C TRP A 231 8.94 14.33 11.42
N PRO A 232 7.63 14.55 11.50
CA PRO A 232 6.94 14.60 12.79
C PRO A 232 7.04 13.24 13.49
N SER A 233 7.45 13.25 14.76
CA SER A 233 7.41 12.05 15.60
C SER A 233 5.95 11.73 15.92
N GLY A 234 5.54 10.46 15.90
CA GLY A 234 4.16 10.00 16.17
C GLY A 234 3.51 10.44 17.49
N ARG A 235 4.20 11.23 18.32
CA ARG A 235 3.68 11.91 19.52
C ARG A 235 2.72 13.06 19.20
N LEU A 236 2.90 13.73 18.06
CA LEU A 236 2.01 14.83 17.68
C LEU A 236 0.69 14.27 17.13
N PRO A 237 -0.46 14.96 17.31
CA PRO A 237 -1.68 14.56 16.64
C PRO A 237 -1.47 14.63 15.13
N HIS A 238 -1.76 13.55 14.42
CA HIS A 238 -1.76 13.51 12.96
C HIS A 238 -3.20 13.39 12.46
N ARG A 239 -3.46 13.92 11.26
CA ARG A 239 -4.67 13.60 10.49
C ARG A 239 -4.27 13.43 9.03
N LEU A 240 -4.82 12.42 8.37
CA LEU A 240 -4.82 12.41 6.91
C LEU A 240 -5.88 13.40 6.44
N VAL A 241 -5.54 14.25 5.48
CA VAL A 241 -6.46 15.17 4.84
C VAL A 241 -6.71 14.70 3.42
N PRO A 242 -7.81 13.98 3.22
CA PRO A 242 -8.02 13.20 2.02
C PRO A 242 -8.22 14.03 0.75
N ASP A 243 -8.53 15.31 0.93
CA ASP A 243 -8.92 16.26 -0.11
C ASP A 243 -7.80 17.27 -0.44
N ILE A 244 -6.65 17.18 0.24
CA ILE A 244 -5.52 18.12 0.09
C ILE A 244 -4.29 17.45 -0.56
N GLY A 245 -4.39 16.15 -0.89
CA GLY A 245 -3.35 15.43 -1.63
C GLY A 245 -3.62 15.40 -3.14
N ASP A 246 -2.55 15.40 -3.93
CA ASP A 246 -2.64 15.11 -5.36
C ASP A 246 -2.81 13.59 -5.55
N TYR A 247 -3.92 13.19 -6.18
CA TYR A 247 -4.20 11.79 -6.51
C TYR A 247 -4.31 11.62 -8.02
N ASN A 248 -3.61 10.61 -8.53
CA ASN A 248 -3.77 10.15 -9.90
C ASN A 248 -4.92 9.15 -9.94
N GLU A 249 -5.85 9.36 -10.88
CA GLU A 249 -6.94 8.43 -11.16
C GLU A 249 -6.50 7.46 -12.26
N TYR A 250 -6.76 6.17 -12.04
CA TYR A 250 -6.53 5.10 -12.99
C TYR A 250 -7.83 4.35 -13.24
N LEU A 251 -8.14 4.14 -14.51
CA LEU A 251 -9.25 3.32 -14.98
C LEU A 251 -8.74 1.92 -15.39
N PRO A 252 -9.63 0.92 -15.45
CA PRO A 252 -9.29 -0.44 -15.88
C PRO A 252 -8.66 -0.56 -17.27
#